data_AF-A0A3M7I0V3-F1
#
_entry.id   AF-A0A3M7I0V3-F1
#
_cell.length_a   1.000
_cell.length_b   1.000
_cell.length_c   1.000
_cell.angle_alpha   90.00
_cell.angle_beta   90.00
_cell.angle_gamma   90.00
#
_symmetry.space_group_name_H-M   'P 1'
#
loop_
_entity.id
_entity.type
_entity.pdbx_description
1 polymer ?
#
loop_
_entity_poly.entity_id
_entity_poly.type
_entity_poly.pdbx_seq_one_letter_code
_entity_poly.pdbx_strand_id
1 'polypeptide(L)'
;MQQPLHFSTRRFASVLATSTPKTPVFPLLFATTPISRRELPKKLFATGPSHRLLTSTTRKMSPAQSATVQFYTGSSLDASSPFDTLEKILTTWSDRTLEARHDYIQHLFPLPERSPVNPDAPVITKEVRDAFLDTGSQGVALKEGLQKAFGRMCRFYGFVLDESQGTIAKASNFDERAPDSWLTTVDHNHLRITRIIRCMRILGMFN
;
A
#
# COMPACT_ATOMS: atom_id res chain seq x y z
N MET A 1 63.13 15.46 -17.23
CA MET A 1 62.49 16.48 -16.36
C MET A 1 61.15 15.93 -15.88
N GLN A 2 61.13 15.35 -14.68
CA GLN A 2 59.93 14.85 -14.03
C GLN A 2 59.64 15.77 -12.84
N GLN A 3 58.47 16.40 -12.81
CA GLN A 3 57.99 17.13 -11.64
C GLN A 3 57.13 16.21 -10.78
N PRO A 4 57.37 16.11 -9.47
CA PRO A 4 56.46 15.42 -8.57
C PRO A 4 55.35 16.36 -8.08
N LEU A 5 54.10 15.92 -8.23
CA LEU A 5 52.92 16.55 -7.65
C LEU A 5 52.87 16.30 -6.14
N HIS A 6 52.74 17.39 -5.38
CA HIS A 6 52.63 17.41 -3.93
C HIS A 6 51.21 17.02 -3.50
N PHE A 7 51.04 15.89 -2.80
CA PHE A 7 49.78 15.55 -2.13
C PHE A 7 49.81 16.02 -0.67
N SER A 8 48.77 16.76 -0.27
CA SER A 8 48.61 17.33 1.06
C SER A 8 47.98 16.30 2.01
N THR A 9 48.76 15.85 2.99
CA THR A 9 48.32 14.91 4.03
C THR A 9 47.49 15.64 5.08
N ARG A 10 46.17 15.62 4.98
CA ARG A 10 45.29 15.98 6.11
C ARG A 10 45.00 14.74 6.95
N ARG A 11 45.59 14.72 8.14
CA ARG A 11 45.32 13.77 9.22
C ARG A 11 43.86 13.93 9.68
N PHE A 12 43.05 12.89 9.55
CA PHE A 12 41.80 12.78 10.30
C PHE A 12 42.12 12.19 11.68
N ALA A 13 41.88 12.97 12.72
CA ALA A 13 41.92 12.49 14.10
C ALA A 13 40.70 11.61 14.36
N SER A 14 40.95 10.33 14.63
CA SER A 14 39.96 9.38 15.12
C SER A 14 39.69 9.65 16.60
N VAL A 15 38.46 10.00 16.94
CA VAL A 15 37.96 9.98 18.32
C VAL A 15 37.03 8.78 18.44
N LEU A 16 37.55 7.69 19.00
CA LEU A 16 36.77 6.54 19.44
C LEU A 16 36.00 6.95 20.70
N ALA A 17 34.73 7.33 20.52
CA ALA A 17 33.78 7.40 21.63
C ALA A 17 33.17 6.02 21.86
N THR A 18 33.69 5.28 22.83
CA THR A 18 33.07 4.05 23.34
C THR A 18 31.89 4.41 24.24
N SER A 19 30.69 4.48 23.67
CA SER A 19 29.46 4.47 24.47
C SER A 19 28.91 3.05 24.54
N THR A 20 29.04 2.43 25.71
CA THR A 20 28.32 1.20 26.05
C THR A 20 26.83 1.54 26.24
N PRO A 21 25.89 0.94 25.50
CA PRO A 21 24.47 1.14 25.76
C PRO A 21 24.08 0.45 27.07
N LYS A 22 23.58 1.23 28.04
CA LYS A 22 22.95 0.71 29.26
C LYS A 22 21.62 0.06 28.89
N THR A 23 21.44 -1.19 29.33
CA THR A 23 20.15 -1.91 29.28
C THR A 23 19.10 -1.15 30.10
N PRO A 24 17.94 -0.80 29.52
CA PRO A 24 16.83 -0.26 30.31
C PRO A 24 16.17 -1.39 31.09
N VAL A 25 16.29 -1.35 32.42
CA VAL A 25 15.53 -2.19 33.34
C VAL A 25 14.17 -1.50 33.55
N PHE A 26 13.11 -2.03 32.97
CA PHE A 26 11.74 -1.58 33.23
C PHE A 26 11.16 -2.36 34.43
N PRO A 27 10.72 -1.70 35.52
CA PRO A 27 9.94 -2.36 36.55
C PRO A 27 8.54 -2.68 36.02
N LEU A 28 8.19 -3.97 35.97
CA LEU A 28 6.83 -4.46 35.80
C LEU A 28 6.00 -4.09 37.05
N LEU A 29 5.30 -2.97 37.00
CA LEU A 29 4.23 -2.66 37.94
C LEU A 29 2.96 -3.36 37.46
N PHE A 30 2.71 -4.57 37.97
CA PHE A 30 1.40 -5.20 37.88
C PHE A 30 0.43 -4.45 38.80
N ALA A 31 -0.38 -3.56 38.22
CA ALA A 31 -1.54 -3.00 38.90
C ALA A 31 -2.69 -4.02 38.87
N THR A 32 -2.81 -4.83 39.93
CA THR A 32 -4.00 -5.66 40.16
C THR A 32 -5.05 -4.84 40.90
N THR A 33 -5.95 -4.19 40.17
CA THR A 33 -7.21 -3.70 40.73
C THR A 33 -8.39 -4.33 39.99
N PRO A 34 -9.35 -4.96 40.68
CA PRO A 34 -10.51 -5.57 40.04
C PRO A 34 -11.43 -4.50 39.45
N ILE A 35 -11.84 -4.70 38.20
CA ILE A 35 -12.84 -3.88 37.50
C ILE A 35 -14.21 -4.16 38.14
N SER A 36 -14.77 -3.17 38.84
CA SER A 36 -16.13 -3.23 39.37
C SER A 36 -17.15 -2.98 38.26
N ARG A 37 -18.10 -3.90 38.10
CA ARG A 37 -19.16 -3.86 37.09
C ARG A 37 -20.18 -2.78 37.46
N ARG A 38 -20.17 -1.66 36.74
CA ARG A 38 -21.21 -0.62 36.85
C ARG A 38 -22.45 -1.07 36.06
N GLU A 39 -23.58 -1.25 36.74
CA GLU A 39 -24.86 -1.54 36.07
C GLU A 39 -25.39 -0.30 35.35
N LEU A 40 -25.76 -0.46 34.08
CA LEU A 40 -26.45 0.56 33.27
C LEU A 40 -27.95 0.53 33.58
N PRO A 41 -28.61 1.68 33.79
CA PRO A 41 -30.04 1.73 34.02
C PRO A 41 -30.83 1.36 32.76
N LYS A 42 -31.77 0.43 32.90
CA LYS A 42 -32.77 0.09 31.88
C LYS A 42 -33.76 1.25 31.76
N LYS A 43 -33.64 2.07 30.70
CA LYS A 43 -34.76 2.89 30.22
C LYS A 43 -35.02 2.64 28.74
N LEU A 44 -36.29 2.34 28.48
CA LEU A 44 -36.93 2.07 27.20
C LEU A 44 -36.60 3.18 26.18
N PHE A 45 -36.12 2.79 25.00
CA PHE A 45 -36.20 3.63 23.81
C PHE A 45 -37.49 3.28 23.06
N ALA A 46 -38.40 4.25 23.02
CA ALA A 46 -39.59 4.26 22.20
C ALA A 46 -39.22 4.31 20.72
N THR A 47 -39.98 3.59 19.89
CA THR A 47 -39.84 3.52 18.44
C THR A 47 -40.26 4.86 17.79
N GLY A 48 -39.29 5.59 17.24
CA GLY A 48 -39.54 6.64 16.24
C GLY A 48 -39.82 6.03 14.86
N PRO A 49 -40.48 6.77 13.94
CA PRO A 49 -40.96 6.21 12.68
C PRO A 49 -39.81 5.79 11.75
N SER A 50 -40.00 4.64 11.08
CA SER A 50 -39.07 4.05 10.13
C SER A 50 -38.59 5.07 9.08
N HIS A 51 -37.29 5.36 9.09
CA HIS A 51 -36.64 5.97 7.95
C HIS A 51 -36.83 5.06 6.73
N ARG A 52 -37.51 5.61 5.72
CA ARG A 52 -37.70 5.05 4.38
C ARG A 52 -36.37 4.53 3.86
N LEU A 53 -36.22 3.21 3.76
CA LEU A 53 -35.13 2.56 3.03
C LEU A 53 -35.23 3.02 1.58
N LEU A 54 -34.37 3.94 1.19
CA LEU A 54 -34.07 4.18 -0.22
C LEU A 54 -33.38 2.91 -0.71
N THR A 55 -34.13 2.05 -1.40
CA THR A 55 -33.56 0.96 -2.18
C THR A 55 -32.68 1.59 -3.25
N SER A 56 -31.37 1.63 -2.99
CA SER A 56 -30.37 1.87 -4.02
C SER A 56 -30.55 0.78 -5.07
N THR A 57 -31.16 1.13 -6.20
CA THR A 57 -31.16 0.28 -7.38
C THR A 57 -29.71 0.16 -7.82
N THR A 58 -29.01 -0.89 -7.40
CA THR A 58 -27.67 -1.23 -7.91
C THR A 58 -27.79 -1.55 -9.39
N ARG A 59 -27.59 -0.53 -10.23
CA ARG A 59 -27.46 -0.72 -11.68
C ARG A 59 -26.24 -1.61 -11.90
N LYS A 60 -26.47 -2.83 -12.39
CA LYS A 60 -25.41 -3.77 -12.74
C LYS A 60 -24.54 -3.14 -13.82
N MET A 61 -23.33 -2.73 -13.47
CA MET A 61 -22.37 -2.13 -14.41
C MET A 61 -21.63 -3.25 -15.16
N SER A 62 -21.38 -3.06 -16.45
CA SER A 62 -20.52 -4.00 -17.19
C SER A 62 -19.04 -3.78 -16.80
N PRO A 63 -18.20 -4.82 -16.84
CA PRO A 63 -16.77 -4.67 -16.53
C PRO A 63 -16.07 -3.61 -17.39
N ALA A 64 -16.40 -3.49 -18.66
CA ALA A 64 -15.84 -2.50 -19.58
C ALA A 64 -16.14 -1.03 -19.18
N GLN A 65 -17.17 -0.81 -18.36
CA GLN A 65 -17.52 0.51 -17.82
C GLN A 65 -16.89 0.77 -16.44
N SER A 66 -16.15 -0.19 -15.88
CA SER A 66 -15.50 0.00 -14.59
C SER A 66 -14.24 0.84 -14.71
N ALA A 67 -14.14 1.89 -13.91
CA ALA A 67 -12.94 2.73 -13.82
C ALA A 67 -11.68 1.91 -13.51
N THR A 68 -11.79 0.86 -12.68
CA THR A 68 -10.67 -0.04 -12.40
C THR A 68 -10.22 -0.75 -13.66
N VAL A 69 -11.14 -1.41 -14.39
CA VAL A 69 -10.78 -2.14 -15.60
C VAL A 69 -10.18 -1.18 -16.63
N GLN A 70 -10.79 -0.01 -16.81
CA GLN A 70 -10.31 1.02 -17.73
C GLN A 70 -8.88 1.47 -17.39
N PHE A 71 -8.60 1.76 -16.11
CA PHE A 71 -7.28 2.14 -15.63
C PHE A 71 -6.22 1.08 -15.93
N TYR A 72 -6.51 -0.19 -15.67
CA TYR A 72 -5.61 -1.30 -15.99
C TYR A 72 -5.45 -1.56 -17.49
N THR A 73 -6.42 -1.14 -18.31
CA THR A 73 -6.32 -1.18 -19.78
C THR A 73 -5.71 0.08 -20.40
N GLY A 74 -5.15 0.98 -19.60
CA GLY A 74 -4.37 2.14 -20.07
C GLY A 74 -5.05 3.51 -19.91
N SER A 75 -6.23 3.57 -19.28
CA SER A 75 -6.84 4.85 -18.92
C SER A 75 -6.10 5.53 -17.75
N SER A 76 -6.35 6.82 -17.55
CA SER A 76 -5.75 7.60 -16.46
C SER A 76 -6.35 7.27 -15.09
N LEU A 77 -5.62 7.63 -14.04
CA LEU A 77 -6.03 7.50 -12.64
C LEU A 77 -7.38 8.17 -12.38
N ASP A 78 -7.51 9.40 -12.83
CA ASP A 78 -8.72 10.21 -12.73
C ASP A 78 -8.76 11.25 -13.86
N ALA A 79 -9.89 11.95 -13.97
CA ALA A 79 -10.11 12.96 -15.02
C ALA A 79 -9.30 14.25 -14.82
N SER A 80 -8.91 14.57 -13.57
CA SER A 80 -8.07 15.72 -13.22
C SER A 80 -6.58 15.47 -13.47
N SER A 81 -6.18 14.20 -13.53
CA SER A 81 -4.80 13.74 -13.78
C SER A 81 -4.74 12.82 -15.01
N PRO A 82 -5.10 13.30 -16.21
CA PRO A 82 -5.26 12.47 -17.42
C PRO A 82 -3.97 11.80 -17.90
N PHE A 83 -2.82 12.22 -17.39
CA PHE A 83 -1.52 11.66 -17.75
C PHE A 83 -1.02 10.59 -16.78
N ASP A 84 -1.68 10.40 -15.64
CA ASP A 84 -1.23 9.43 -14.63
C ASP A 84 -1.83 8.05 -14.92
N THR A 85 -1.33 7.42 -15.98
CA THR A 85 -1.69 6.06 -16.37
C THR A 85 -0.96 5.03 -15.53
N LEU A 86 -1.45 3.78 -15.55
CA LEU A 86 -0.75 2.65 -14.95
C LEU A 86 0.71 2.60 -15.45
N GLU A 87 0.94 2.65 -16.76
CA GLU A 87 2.27 2.60 -17.36
C GLU A 87 3.21 3.68 -16.80
N LYS A 88 2.74 4.93 -16.67
CA LYS A 88 3.55 6.03 -16.15
C LYS A 88 3.90 5.84 -14.69
N ILE A 89 2.97 5.36 -13.87
CA ILE A 89 3.21 5.05 -12.46
C ILE A 89 4.26 3.94 -12.32
N LEU A 90 4.20 2.91 -13.17
CA LEU A 90 5.12 1.77 -13.12
C LEU A 90 6.53 2.10 -13.61
N THR A 91 6.65 2.95 -14.64
CA THR A 91 7.91 3.19 -15.35
C THR A 91 8.59 4.51 -15.00
N THR A 92 7.81 5.58 -14.79
CA THR A 92 8.32 6.95 -14.77
C THR A 92 8.31 7.56 -13.37
N TRP A 93 7.35 7.19 -12.52
CA TRP A 93 7.28 7.75 -11.17
C TRP A 93 8.46 7.30 -10.31
N SER A 94 9.18 8.28 -9.77
CA SER A 94 10.24 8.05 -8.78
C SER A 94 9.66 7.58 -7.45
N ASP A 95 10.49 6.95 -6.62
CA ASP A 95 10.07 6.57 -5.26
C ASP A 95 9.70 7.80 -4.42
N ARG A 96 10.37 8.94 -4.62
CA ARG A 96 9.97 10.21 -3.99
C ARG A 96 8.55 10.63 -4.39
N THR A 97 8.18 10.43 -5.65
CA THR A 97 6.82 10.73 -6.13
C THR A 97 5.78 9.81 -5.49
N LEU A 98 6.08 8.51 -5.39
CA LEU A 98 5.21 7.55 -4.71
C LEU A 98 5.09 7.82 -3.21
N GLU A 99 6.16 8.28 -2.56
CA GLU A 99 6.10 8.65 -1.15
C GLU A 99 5.22 9.90 -0.95
N ALA A 100 5.39 10.93 -1.79
CA ALA A 100 4.68 12.20 -1.66
C ALA A 100 3.19 12.17 -2.09
N ARG A 101 2.79 11.22 -2.94
CA ARG A 101 1.40 11.09 -3.43
C ARG A 101 0.72 9.86 -2.84
N HIS A 102 -0.53 10.00 -2.40
CA HIS A 102 -1.25 8.95 -1.67
C HIS A 102 -2.49 8.41 -2.41
N ASP A 103 -2.91 9.07 -3.48
CA ASP A 103 -4.08 8.76 -4.30
C ASP A 103 -3.88 7.49 -5.16
N TYR A 104 -2.68 7.33 -5.70
CA TYR A 104 -2.36 6.25 -6.64
C TYR A 104 -2.57 4.85 -6.04
N ILE A 105 -2.24 4.67 -4.75
CA ILE A 105 -2.25 3.35 -4.11
C ILE A 105 -3.66 2.75 -4.08
N GLN A 106 -4.68 3.61 -4.07
CA GLN A 106 -6.06 3.15 -4.00
C GLN A 106 -6.59 2.65 -5.33
N HIS A 107 -6.06 3.20 -6.43
CA HIS A 107 -6.37 2.79 -7.78
C HIS A 107 -5.54 1.58 -8.22
N LEU A 108 -4.26 1.51 -7.82
CA LEU A 108 -3.40 0.35 -8.04
C LEU A 108 -3.84 -0.88 -7.23
N PHE A 109 -4.46 -0.68 -6.08
CA PHE A 109 -4.87 -1.79 -5.21
C PHE A 109 -6.25 -1.50 -4.61
N PRO A 110 -7.33 -1.49 -5.41
CA PRO A 110 -8.66 -1.20 -4.91
C PRO A 110 -9.11 -2.23 -3.87
N LEU A 111 -10.07 -1.86 -3.03
CA LEU A 111 -10.69 -2.77 -2.08
C LEU A 111 -12.21 -2.78 -2.30
N PRO A 112 -12.94 -3.81 -1.85
CA PRO A 112 -14.40 -3.80 -1.88
C PRO A 112 -15.00 -2.70 -1.01
N GLU A 113 -14.30 -2.33 0.07
CA GLU A 113 -14.70 -1.26 0.96
C GLU A 113 -14.30 0.12 0.40
N ARG A 114 -15.19 1.11 0.53
CA ARG A 114 -14.87 2.50 0.20
C ARG A 114 -13.69 2.98 1.03
N SER A 115 -12.82 3.78 0.41
CA SER A 115 -11.69 4.34 1.13
C SER A 115 -12.16 5.43 2.10
N PRO A 116 -11.71 5.41 3.37
CA PRO A 116 -12.03 6.45 4.34
C PRO A 116 -11.28 7.77 4.08
N VAL A 117 -10.23 7.76 3.26
CA VAL A 117 -9.38 8.93 2.99
C VAL A 117 -9.53 9.48 1.56
N ASN A 118 -10.10 8.70 0.64
CA ASN A 118 -10.41 9.13 -0.72
C ASN A 118 -11.78 8.55 -1.14
N PRO A 119 -12.88 9.29 -0.95
CA PRO A 119 -14.21 8.82 -1.27
C PRO A 119 -14.41 8.43 -2.74
N ASP A 120 -13.62 9.02 -3.64
CA ASP A 120 -13.70 8.82 -5.09
C ASP A 120 -12.85 7.63 -5.59
N ALA A 121 -12.07 7.01 -4.70
CA ALA A 121 -11.28 5.84 -5.05
C ALA A 121 -12.18 4.69 -5.53
N PRO A 122 -11.76 3.96 -6.59
CA PRO A 122 -12.52 2.85 -7.11
C PRO A 122 -12.64 1.72 -6.08
N VAL A 123 -13.79 1.04 -6.09
CA VAL A 123 -14.07 -0.14 -5.27
C VAL A 123 -14.14 -1.39 -6.13
N ILE A 124 -13.74 -2.53 -5.55
CA ILE A 124 -13.89 -3.84 -6.20
C ILE A 124 -15.36 -4.26 -6.11
N THR A 125 -16.08 -4.17 -7.23
CA THR A 125 -17.40 -4.81 -7.37
C THR A 125 -17.26 -6.27 -7.76
N LYS A 126 -18.37 -7.02 -7.74
CA LYS A 126 -18.40 -8.40 -8.23
C LYS A 126 -17.94 -8.46 -9.69
N GLU A 127 -18.38 -7.54 -10.53
CA GLU A 127 -18.06 -7.51 -11.95
C GLU A 127 -16.58 -7.19 -12.20
N VAL A 128 -15.98 -6.32 -11.39
CA VAL A 128 -14.52 -6.07 -11.43
C VAL A 128 -13.77 -7.33 -11.03
N ARG A 129 -14.14 -7.95 -9.91
CA ARG A 129 -13.49 -9.19 -9.46
C ARG A 129 -13.60 -10.28 -10.51
N ASP A 130 -14.79 -10.50 -11.06
CA ASP A 130 -15.03 -11.53 -12.07
C ASP A 130 -14.22 -11.25 -13.35
N ALA A 131 -14.02 -9.98 -13.73
CA ALA A 131 -13.16 -9.63 -14.87
C ALA A 131 -11.67 -9.93 -14.62
N PHE A 132 -11.18 -9.74 -13.40
CA PHE A 132 -9.82 -10.18 -13.03
C PHE A 132 -9.70 -11.69 -12.97
N LEU A 133 -10.75 -12.41 -12.54
CA LEU A 133 -10.76 -13.87 -12.47
C LEU A 133 -11.01 -14.57 -13.80
N ASP A 134 -11.40 -13.82 -14.83
CA ASP A 134 -11.58 -14.32 -16.19
C ASP A 134 -10.28 -14.96 -16.71
N THR A 135 -10.39 -16.12 -17.34
CA THR A 135 -9.24 -16.85 -17.90
C THR A 135 -8.96 -16.48 -19.35
N GLY A 136 -9.76 -15.59 -19.94
CA GLY A 136 -9.54 -15.05 -21.27
C GLY A 136 -8.43 -14.01 -21.29
N SER A 137 -8.13 -13.51 -22.50
CA SER A 137 -7.04 -12.55 -22.73
C SER A 137 -7.15 -11.27 -21.89
N GLN A 138 -8.38 -10.79 -21.64
CA GLN A 138 -8.60 -9.61 -20.82
C GLN A 138 -8.22 -9.87 -19.36
N GLY A 139 -8.71 -10.96 -18.76
CA GLY A 139 -8.37 -11.27 -17.36
C GLY A 139 -6.87 -11.53 -17.17
N VAL A 140 -6.23 -12.19 -18.14
CA VAL A 140 -4.76 -12.35 -18.16
C VAL A 140 -4.05 -10.99 -18.15
N ALA A 141 -4.42 -10.07 -19.04
CA ALA A 141 -3.81 -8.74 -19.10
C ALA A 141 -4.03 -7.92 -17.81
N LEU A 142 -5.22 -8.03 -17.20
CA LEU A 142 -5.53 -7.38 -15.92
C LEU A 142 -4.64 -7.92 -14.79
N LYS A 143 -4.49 -9.25 -14.69
CA LYS A 143 -3.63 -9.89 -13.68
C LYS A 143 -2.15 -9.54 -13.90
N GLU A 144 -1.67 -9.51 -15.14
CA GLU A 144 -0.31 -9.07 -15.46
C GLU A 144 -0.08 -7.62 -15.02
N GLY A 145 -1.03 -6.72 -15.29
CA GLY A 145 -0.95 -5.33 -14.83
C GLY A 145 -0.89 -5.23 -13.30
N LEU A 146 -1.67 -6.05 -12.59
CA LEU A 146 -1.66 -6.12 -11.13
C LEU A 146 -0.33 -6.69 -10.59
N GLN A 147 0.22 -7.70 -11.25
CA GLN A 147 1.54 -8.25 -10.92
C GLN A 147 2.65 -7.21 -11.10
N LYS A 148 2.63 -6.44 -12.20
CA LYS A 148 3.57 -5.35 -12.45
C LYS A 148 3.43 -4.23 -11.41
N ALA A 149 2.20 -3.88 -11.01
CA ALA A 149 1.95 -2.95 -9.91
C ALA A 149 2.52 -3.46 -8.59
N PHE A 150 2.34 -4.75 -8.30
CA PHE A 150 2.93 -5.38 -7.13
C PHE A 150 4.46 -5.36 -7.17
N GLY A 151 5.07 -5.71 -8.29
CA GLY A 151 6.51 -5.62 -8.51
C GLY A 151 7.05 -4.20 -8.34
N ARG A 152 6.33 -3.18 -8.83
CA ARG A 152 6.68 -1.77 -8.61
C ARG A 152 6.71 -1.40 -7.13
N MET A 153 5.74 -1.86 -6.36
CA MET A 153 5.69 -1.62 -4.92
C MET A 153 6.74 -2.44 -4.16
N CYS A 154 7.05 -3.66 -4.60
CA CYS A 154 8.17 -4.44 -4.05
C CYS A 154 9.48 -3.62 -4.15
N ARG A 155 9.80 -3.08 -5.33
CA ARG A 155 10.98 -2.23 -5.53
C ARG A 155 10.98 -1.00 -4.62
N PHE A 156 9.82 -0.35 -4.49
CA PHE A 156 9.67 0.81 -3.62
C PHE A 156 10.04 0.49 -2.16
N TYR A 157 9.67 -0.70 -1.66
CA TYR A 157 9.96 -1.20 -0.32
C TYR A 157 11.34 -1.88 -0.16
N GLY A 158 12.18 -1.88 -1.20
CA GLY A 158 13.51 -2.50 -1.17
C GLY A 158 13.54 -4.00 -1.51
N PHE A 159 12.51 -4.52 -2.17
CA PHE A 159 12.42 -5.92 -2.62
C PHE A 159 12.45 -6.04 -4.14
N VAL A 160 12.70 -7.25 -4.63
CA VAL A 160 12.51 -7.65 -6.03
C VAL A 160 11.49 -8.78 -6.12
N LEU A 161 10.62 -8.72 -7.13
CA LEU A 161 9.66 -9.77 -7.44
C LEU A 161 10.26 -10.63 -8.56
N ASP A 162 10.33 -11.93 -8.33
CA ASP A 162 10.46 -12.91 -9.40
C ASP A 162 9.06 -13.18 -9.96
N GLU A 163 8.73 -12.56 -11.09
CA GLU A 163 7.41 -12.69 -11.71
C GLU A 163 7.11 -14.12 -12.18
N SER A 164 8.15 -14.91 -12.47
CA SER A 164 8.00 -16.29 -12.94
C SER A 164 7.67 -17.26 -11.81
N GLN A 165 8.28 -17.05 -10.64
CA GLN A 165 8.10 -17.90 -9.47
C GLN A 165 7.05 -17.37 -8.49
N GLY A 166 6.66 -16.09 -8.62
CA GLY A 166 5.80 -15.42 -7.64
C GLY A 166 6.49 -15.19 -6.29
N THR A 167 7.81 -15.28 -6.22
CA THR A 167 8.59 -15.13 -4.98
C THR A 167 9.19 -13.74 -4.86
N ILE A 168 9.39 -13.29 -3.62
CA ILE A 168 9.97 -11.99 -3.31
C ILE A 168 11.31 -12.19 -2.62
N ALA A 169 12.32 -11.46 -3.05
CA ALA A 169 13.65 -11.43 -2.44
C ALA A 169 14.03 -10.00 -2.05
N LYS A 170 14.98 -9.86 -1.11
CA LYS A 170 15.58 -8.56 -0.80
C LYS A 170 16.32 -8.04 -2.04
N ALA A 171 16.09 -6.77 -2.38
CA ALA A 171 16.89 -6.09 -3.39
C ALA A 171 18.29 -5.78 -2.82
N SER A 172 19.23 -5.43 -3.71
CA SER A 172 20.59 -5.04 -3.31
C SER A 172 20.64 -3.81 -2.40
N ASN A 173 19.63 -2.93 -2.47
CA ASN A 173 19.49 -1.73 -1.66
C ASN A 173 18.49 -1.90 -0.49
N PHE A 174 18.15 -3.13 -0.10
CA PHE A 174 17.15 -3.40 0.94
C PHE A 174 17.47 -2.68 2.27
N ASP A 175 18.71 -2.75 2.74
CA ASP A 175 19.10 -2.20 4.05
C ASP A 175 19.06 -0.66 4.09
N GLU A 176 19.16 0.00 2.93
CA GLU A 176 18.95 1.45 2.80
C GLU A 176 17.46 1.79 2.68
N ARG A 177 16.72 1.06 1.84
CA ARG A 177 15.33 1.39 1.50
C ARG A 177 14.34 1.01 2.59
N ALA A 178 14.49 -0.15 3.23
CA ALA A 178 13.49 -0.63 4.17
C ALA A 178 13.32 0.33 5.37
N PRO A 179 14.39 0.80 6.05
CA PRO A 179 14.24 1.75 7.16
C PRO A 179 13.71 3.13 6.75
N ASP A 180 13.94 3.56 5.51
CA ASP A 180 13.47 4.86 4.98
C ASP A 180 12.00 4.81 4.55
N SER A 181 11.45 3.63 4.27
CA SER A 181 10.12 3.50 3.64
C SER A 181 9.06 2.78 4.47
N TRP A 182 9.39 1.72 5.22
CA TRP A 182 8.35 0.94 5.91
C TRP A 182 8.81 0.25 7.19
N LEU A 183 10.11 -0.02 7.35
CA LEU A 183 10.69 -0.65 8.54
C LEU A 183 10.90 0.38 9.65
N THR A 184 9.84 1.09 9.97
CA THR A 184 9.76 2.13 11.00
C THR A 184 8.61 1.83 11.96
N THR A 185 8.46 2.61 13.02
CA THR A 185 7.30 2.48 13.90
C THR A 185 6.05 3.02 13.19
N VAL A 186 5.12 2.12 12.86
CA VAL A 186 3.73 2.39 12.40
C VAL A 186 3.58 3.69 11.61
N ASP A 187 3.85 3.60 10.33
CA ASP A 187 3.60 4.66 9.34
C ASP A 187 2.43 4.32 8.39
N HIS A 188 2.17 5.22 7.45
CA HIS A 188 1.15 5.03 6.44
C HIS A 188 1.49 3.95 5.40
N ASN A 189 2.77 3.58 5.23
CA ASN A 189 3.19 2.49 4.34
C ASN A 189 2.75 1.12 4.86
N HIS A 190 2.61 0.93 6.17
CA HIS A 190 1.97 -0.27 6.74
C HIS A 190 0.52 -0.44 6.28
N LEU A 191 -0.24 0.66 6.16
CA LEU A 191 -1.60 0.66 5.63
C LEU A 191 -1.61 0.35 4.12
N ARG A 192 -0.64 0.88 3.37
CA ARG A 192 -0.46 0.56 1.94
C ARG A 192 -0.16 -0.93 1.74
N ILE A 193 0.77 -1.50 2.50
CA ILE A 193 1.13 -2.92 2.45
C ILE A 193 -0.09 -3.80 2.74
N THR A 194 -0.85 -3.49 3.79
CA THR A 194 -2.07 -4.23 4.13
C THR A 194 -3.10 -4.18 2.99
N ARG A 195 -3.27 -3.02 2.37
CA ARG A 195 -4.15 -2.84 1.21
C ARG A 195 -3.71 -3.68 0.01
N ILE A 196 -2.41 -3.67 -0.31
CA ILE A 196 -1.82 -4.47 -1.38
C ILE A 196 -2.13 -5.96 -1.16
N ILE A 197 -1.81 -6.49 0.02
CA ILE A 197 -2.02 -7.92 0.34
C ILE A 197 -3.50 -8.30 0.20
N ARG A 198 -4.41 -7.48 0.74
CA ARG A 198 -5.85 -7.73 0.63
C ARG A 198 -6.34 -7.69 -0.81
N CYS A 199 -5.95 -6.69 -1.60
CA CYS A 199 -6.31 -6.57 -3.00
C CYS A 199 -5.85 -7.80 -3.80
N MET A 200 -4.58 -8.19 -3.67
CA MET A 200 -4.00 -9.34 -4.36
C MET A 200 -4.76 -10.64 -4.05
N ARG A 201 -5.15 -10.85 -2.79
CA ARG A 201 -5.97 -12.01 -2.38
C ARG A 201 -7.37 -11.98 -3.01
N ILE A 202 -8.02 -10.82 -3.01
CA ILE A 202 -9.40 -10.68 -3.51
C ILE A 202 -9.48 -10.89 -5.03
N LEU A 203 -8.45 -10.45 -5.77
CA LEU A 203 -8.38 -10.56 -7.23
C LEU A 203 -7.73 -11.87 -7.71
N GLY A 204 -7.46 -12.81 -6.80
CA GLY A 204 -7.03 -14.18 -7.15
C GLY A 204 -5.60 -14.28 -7.68
N MET A 205 -4.66 -13.57 -7.05
CA MET A 205 -3.22 -13.66 -7.33
C MET A 205 -2.50 -14.74 -6.50
N PHE A 206 -3.16 -15.29 -5.48
CA PHE A 206 -2.65 -16.40 -4.68
C PHE A 206 -3.62 -17.57 -4.80
N ASN A 207 -3.17 -18.67 -5.42
CA ASN A 207 -3.88 -19.95 -5.47
C ASN A 207 -3.16 -20.96 -4.57
#